data_AF-A0A1U8IMN4-F1
#
_entry.id   AF-A0A1U8IMN4-F1
#
_cell.length_a   1.000
_cell.length_b   1.000
_cell.length_c   1.000
_cell.angle_alpha   90.00
_cell.angle_beta   90.00
_cell.angle_gamma   90.00
#
_symmetry.space_group_name_H-M   'P 1'
#
loop_
_entity.id
_entity.type
_entity.pdbx_description
1 polymer ?
#
loop_
_entity_poly.entity_id
_entity_poly.type
_entity_poly.pdbx_seq_one_letter_code
_entity_poly.pdbx_strand_id
1 'polypeptide(L)'
;MGQPQSKPSKPRFPQPGDHIYCERKGGLYDHHGIYVGDDMVIHLRGAAKKLGELPACHKCGDKRVENGEIAKVCIDCFLDGATLQIFDYGVPLLEFIARKRGTCCQRDSKPPHEVISTATDLLERNGFGPYDMLTNNCEHFAVYCKTGSAASYQIAHHIEGVIATGPAGMLAGATVAVACGVSKGVRKTSSSW
;
A
#
# COMPACT_ATOMS: atom_id res chain seq x y z
N MET A 1 -9.09 -31.49 15.92
CA MET A 1 -9.42 -30.51 14.86
C MET A 1 -8.45 -29.36 15.04
N GLY A 2 -7.41 -29.29 14.20
CA GLY A 2 -6.36 -28.28 14.33
C GLY A 2 -6.83 -26.94 13.80
N GLN A 3 -6.63 -25.88 14.57
CA GLN A 3 -6.78 -24.50 14.09
C GLN A 3 -5.86 -24.29 12.87
N PRO A 4 -6.32 -23.64 11.79
CA PRO A 4 -5.40 -23.13 10.79
C PRO A 4 -4.61 -21.99 11.44
N GLN A 5 -3.39 -22.30 11.89
CA GLN A 5 -2.44 -21.27 12.23
C GLN A 5 -2.14 -20.48 10.96
N SER A 6 -2.45 -19.18 10.94
CA SER A 6 -1.90 -18.26 9.95
C SER A 6 -0.40 -18.40 10.03
N LYS A 7 0.21 -18.95 8.98
CA LYS A 7 1.66 -19.11 8.93
C LYS A 7 2.25 -17.71 9.07
N PRO A 8 3.10 -17.42 10.09
CA PRO A 8 3.92 -16.22 10.03
C PRO A 8 4.70 -16.30 8.73
N SER A 9 4.54 -15.30 7.85
CA SER A 9 5.36 -15.20 6.66
C SER A 9 6.81 -15.16 7.15
N LYS A 10 7.62 -16.15 6.75
CA LYS A 10 9.04 -16.18 7.09
C LYS A 10 9.65 -14.81 6.73
N PRO A 11 10.60 -14.27 7.53
CA PRO A 11 11.35 -13.10 7.09
C PRO A 11 12.01 -13.46 5.78
N ARG A 12 11.47 -12.91 4.70
CA ARG A 12 11.97 -13.09 3.35
C ARG A 12 12.49 -11.74 2.89
N PHE A 13 13.60 -11.79 2.17
CA PHE A 13 14.06 -10.61 1.45
C PHE A 13 12.95 -10.13 0.51
N PRO A 14 12.79 -8.81 0.34
CA PRO A 14 11.79 -8.28 -0.56
C PRO A 14 12.14 -8.70 -1.99
N GLN A 15 11.12 -9.11 -2.74
CA GLN A 15 11.21 -9.41 -4.16
C GLN A 15 10.69 -8.22 -4.97
N PRO A 16 11.25 -7.95 -6.16
CA PRO A 16 10.75 -6.88 -7.02
C PRO A 16 9.23 -6.97 -7.19
N GLY A 17 8.52 -5.85 -7.00
CA GLY A 17 7.07 -5.77 -7.01
C GLY A 17 6.41 -5.98 -5.64
N ASP A 18 7.16 -6.29 -4.58
CA ASP A 18 6.62 -6.30 -3.22
C ASP A 18 6.23 -4.90 -2.76
N HIS A 19 5.06 -4.82 -2.11
CA HIS A 19 4.68 -3.67 -1.31
C HIS A 19 5.28 -3.87 0.07
N ILE A 20 6.20 -2.98 0.43
CA ILE A 20 6.89 -2.99 1.71
C ILE A 20 6.46 -1.81 2.56
N TYR A 21 6.53 -1.97 3.87
CA TYR A 21 6.28 -0.89 4.80
C TYR A 21 7.21 -0.96 6.01
N CYS A 22 7.30 0.14 6.74
CA CYS A 22 8.03 0.20 8.00
C CYS A 22 7.34 1.18 8.96
N GLU A 23 7.40 0.89 10.25
CA GLU A 23 6.81 1.77 11.26
C GLU A 23 7.66 3.03 11.45
N ARG A 24 7.01 4.17 11.62
CA ARG A 24 7.64 5.47 11.82
C ARG A 24 7.24 6.10 13.14
N LYS A 25 8.17 6.88 13.71
CA LYS A 25 8.00 7.63 14.96
C LYS A 25 7.42 6.76 16.10
N GLY A 26 7.96 5.55 16.28
CA GLY A 26 7.51 4.64 17.33
C GLY A 26 6.11 4.05 17.11
N GLY A 27 5.70 3.83 15.86
CA GLY A 27 4.42 3.21 15.52
C GLY A 27 3.26 4.18 15.29
N LEU A 28 3.52 5.50 15.27
CA LEU A 28 2.49 6.51 15.00
C LEU A 28 1.91 6.40 13.59
N TYR A 29 2.70 5.91 12.63
CA TYR A 29 2.22 5.61 11.28
C TYR A 29 3.14 4.61 10.59
N ASP A 30 2.61 3.98 9.54
CA ASP A 30 3.37 3.10 8.66
C ASP A 30 3.74 3.85 7.39
N HIS A 31 4.98 3.67 6.93
CA HIS A 31 5.49 4.28 5.71
C HIS A 31 5.64 3.23 4.63
N HIS A 32 4.99 3.44 3.49
CA HIS A 32 4.78 2.43 2.47
C HIS A 32 5.54 2.73 1.18
N GLY A 33 5.95 1.69 0.46
CA GLY A 33 6.65 1.79 -0.81
C GLY A 33 6.60 0.50 -1.62
N ILE A 34 7.02 0.59 -2.88
CA ILE A 34 7.17 -0.55 -3.79
C ILE A 34 8.65 -0.84 -3.96
N TYR A 35 9.08 -2.05 -3.59
CA TYR A 35 10.42 -2.52 -3.89
C TYR A 35 10.54 -2.82 -5.39
N VAL A 36 11.49 -2.20 -6.08
CA VAL A 36 11.65 -2.30 -7.55
C VAL A 36 12.86 -3.13 -7.99
N GLY A 37 13.54 -3.78 -7.04
CA GLY A 37 14.79 -4.50 -7.30
C GLY A 37 16.03 -3.63 -7.10
N ASP A 38 17.20 -4.26 -7.16
CA ASP A 38 18.52 -3.62 -6.99
C ASP A 38 18.65 -2.78 -5.71
N ASP A 39 18.06 -3.24 -4.61
CA ASP A 39 17.98 -2.54 -3.33
C ASP A 39 17.25 -1.19 -3.39
N MET A 40 16.41 -0.96 -4.40
CA MET A 40 15.69 0.30 -4.61
C MET A 40 14.19 0.19 -4.30
N VAL A 41 13.64 1.29 -3.81
CA VAL A 41 12.23 1.45 -3.43
C VAL A 41 11.69 2.74 -4.04
N ILE A 42 10.53 2.65 -4.70
CA ILE A 42 9.75 3.82 -5.12
C ILE A 42 8.65 4.07 -4.10
N HIS A 43 8.55 5.29 -3.60
CA HIS A 43 7.53 5.63 -2.60
C HIS A 43 7.09 7.09 -2.68
N LEU A 44 5.88 7.35 -2.17
CA LEU A 44 5.39 8.70 -1.95
C LEU A 44 5.95 9.23 -0.62
N ARG A 45 6.56 10.42 -0.62
CA ARG A 45 7.21 11.07 0.53
C ARG A 45 6.29 11.99 1.32
N GLY A 46 5.24 12.50 0.66
CA GLY A 46 4.29 13.51 1.17
C GLY A 46 4.89 14.90 1.38
N ALA A 47 4.04 15.93 1.32
CA ALA A 47 4.42 17.35 1.24
C ALA A 47 5.37 17.86 2.35
N ALA A 48 5.36 17.28 3.55
CA ALA A 48 6.20 17.73 4.67
C ALA A 48 7.69 17.35 4.56
N LYS A 49 8.07 16.53 3.56
CA LYS A 49 9.48 16.35 3.18
C LYS A 49 9.91 17.24 2.00
N LYS A 50 9.15 18.30 1.69
CA LYS A 50 9.71 19.37 0.84
C LYS A 50 10.90 19.99 1.57
N LEU A 51 12.07 19.86 0.93
CA LEU A 51 13.24 20.70 1.16
C LEU A 51 14.07 20.44 2.42
N GLY A 52 14.36 19.16 2.70
CA GLY A 52 15.68 18.81 3.23
C GLY A 52 16.34 17.92 2.19
N GLU A 53 17.54 18.28 1.71
CA GLU A 53 18.38 17.32 0.98
C GLU A 53 18.48 16.07 1.86
N LEU A 54 17.90 14.92 1.45
CA LEU A 54 18.20 13.70 2.20
C LEU A 54 19.72 13.57 2.17
N PRO A 55 20.36 13.29 3.33
CA PRO A 55 21.81 13.25 3.42
C PRO A 55 22.39 12.38 2.31
N ALA A 56 23.54 12.80 1.78
CA ALA A 56 24.22 12.07 0.72
C ALA A 56 24.34 10.58 1.12
N CYS A 57 23.74 9.71 0.31
CA CYS A 57 23.77 8.28 0.56
C CYS A 57 24.64 7.62 -0.51
N HIS A 58 25.76 7.04 -0.08
CA HIS A 58 26.70 6.34 -0.95
C HIS A 58 26.07 5.11 -1.64
N LYS A 59 25.07 4.47 -1.02
CA LYS A 59 24.34 3.32 -1.61
C LYS A 59 23.38 3.75 -2.71
N CYS A 60 22.72 4.89 -2.53
CA CYS A 60 21.86 5.46 -3.55
C CYS A 60 22.68 5.88 -4.78
N GLY A 61 23.77 6.61 -4.57
CA GLY A 61 24.53 7.24 -5.67
C GLY A 61 23.61 7.98 -6.63
N ASP A 62 23.89 7.84 -7.92
CA ASP A 62 23.12 8.46 -9.01
C ASP A 62 21.77 7.77 -9.29
N LYS A 63 21.48 6.64 -8.63
CA LYS A 63 20.21 5.91 -8.80
C LYS A 63 19.05 6.59 -8.07
N ARG A 64 19.33 7.57 -7.22
CA ARG A 64 18.31 8.34 -6.52
C ARG A 64 17.63 9.28 -7.49
N VAL A 65 16.31 9.17 -7.57
CA VAL A 65 15.48 9.99 -8.44
C VAL A 65 14.37 10.60 -7.59
N GLU A 66 14.12 11.89 -7.76
CA GLU A 66 13.02 12.59 -7.11
C GLU A 66 12.22 13.35 -8.15
N ASN A 67 10.91 13.19 -8.14
CA ASN A 67 10.02 13.93 -9.00
C ASN A 67 8.73 14.26 -8.24
N GLY A 68 8.58 15.54 -7.89
CA GLY A 68 7.54 16.02 -6.99
C GLY A 68 7.58 15.30 -5.63
N GLU A 69 6.49 14.60 -5.29
CA GLU A 69 6.36 13.91 -4.00
C GLU A 69 6.78 12.43 -4.05
N ILE A 70 7.13 11.91 -5.23
CA ILE A 70 7.54 10.51 -5.40
C ILE A 70 9.07 10.47 -5.51
N ALA A 71 9.68 9.50 -4.84
CA ALA A 71 11.11 9.28 -4.90
C ALA A 71 11.46 7.82 -5.08
N LYS A 72 12.58 7.58 -5.75
CA LYS A 72 13.31 6.33 -5.81
C LYS A 72 14.56 6.44 -4.93
N VAL A 73 14.65 5.63 -3.89
CA VAL A 73 15.76 5.61 -2.93
C VAL A 73 16.19 4.17 -2.64
N CYS A 74 17.37 3.98 -2.05
CA CYS A 74 17.76 2.66 -1.57
C CYS A 74 16.88 2.22 -0.39
N ILE A 75 16.79 0.91 -0.16
CA ILE A 75 15.98 0.33 0.90
C ILE A 75 16.38 0.84 2.28
N ASP A 76 17.66 1.11 2.52
CA ASP A 76 18.14 1.66 3.80
C ASP A 76 17.64 3.08 4.04
N CYS A 77 17.65 3.93 3.01
CA CYS A 77 17.07 5.28 3.10
C CYS A 77 15.54 5.22 3.27
N PHE A 78 14.89 4.24 2.64
CA PHE A 78 13.46 4.01 2.80
C PHE A 78 13.11 3.54 4.22
N LEU A 79 13.96 2.71 4.85
CA LEU A 79 13.76 2.18 6.19
C LEU A 79 14.20 3.14 7.29
N ASP A 80 15.26 3.93 7.09
CA ASP A 80 15.80 4.90 8.06
C ASP A 80 15.84 4.30 9.49
N GLY A 81 16.51 3.14 9.60
CA GLY A 81 16.66 2.37 10.84
C GLY A 81 15.44 1.53 11.28
N ALA A 82 14.29 1.66 10.62
CA ALA A 82 13.09 0.88 10.94
C ALA A 82 13.15 -0.56 10.41
N THR A 83 12.30 -1.42 10.95
CA THR A 83 12.20 -2.82 10.53
C THR A 83 11.37 -2.93 9.25
N LEU A 84 11.90 -3.65 8.26
CA LEU A 84 11.19 -3.99 7.03
C LEU A 84 10.01 -4.92 7.33
N GLN A 85 8.84 -4.59 6.78
CA GLN A 85 7.67 -5.45 6.75
C GLN A 85 7.16 -5.57 5.31
N ILE A 86 6.50 -6.69 5.00
CA ILE A 86 5.88 -6.95 3.69
C ILE A 86 4.37 -6.90 3.86
N PHE A 87 3.72 -6.14 2.99
CA PHE A 87 2.27 -5.98 2.98
C PHE A 87 1.61 -7.16 2.26
N ASP A 88 0.60 -7.77 2.88
CA ASP A 88 -0.06 -8.97 2.33
C ASP A 88 -1.28 -8.62 1.47
N TYR A 89 -1.44 -9.33 0.35
CA TYR A 89 -2.56 -9.20 -0.59
C TYR A 89 -3.35 -10.51 -0.65
N GLY A 90 -4.62 -10.45 -1.06
CA GLY A 90 -5.49 -11.61 -1.15
C GLY A 90 -5.82 -12.26 0.20
N VAL A 91 -5.72 -11.52 1.31
CA VAL A 91 -6.02 -12.08 2.64
C VAL A 91 -7.53 -12.30 2.81
N PRO A 92 -7.98 -13.34 3.53
CA PRO A 92 -9.40 -13.53 3.82
C PRO A 92 -10.00 -12.40 4.66
N LEU A 93 -11.31 -12.18 4.58
CA LEU A 93 -12.02 -11.12 5.30
C LEU A 93 -11.75 -11.14 6.82
N LEU A 94 -11.72 -12.31 7.44
CA LEU A 94 -11.49 -12.42 8.87
C LEU A 94 -10.07 -11.98 9.26
N GLU A 95 -9.07 -12.33 8.44
CA GLU A 95 -7.69 -11.88 8.65
C GLU A 95 -7.58 -10.37 8.42
N PHE A 96 -8.23 -9.86 7.38
CA PHE A 96 -8.28 -8.43 7.09
C PHE A 96 -8.89 -7.61 8.24
N ILE A 97 -9.96 -8.11 8.88
CA ILE A 97 -10.60 -7.46 10.04
C ILE A 97 -9.70 -7.55 11.28
N ALA A 98 -8.97 -8.66 11.46
CA ALA A 98 -8.16 -8.89 12.66
C ALA A 98 -6.80 -8.16 12.65
N ARG A 99 -6.26 -7.82 11.47
CA ARG A 99 -4.94 -7.19 11.34
C ARG A 99 -4.98 -5.67 11.49
N LYS A 100 -3.83 -5.10 11.91
CA LYS A 100 -3.60 -3.65 11.93
C LYS A 100 -3.88 -3.08 10.53
N ARG A 101 -4.60 -1.95 10.46
CA ARG A 101 -4.81 -1.21 9.20
C ARG A 101 -3.46 -0.85 8.57
N GLY A 102 -3.40 -0.82 7.25
CA GLY A 102 -2.14 -0.57 6.54
C GLY A 102 -1.17 -1.75 6.53
N THR A 103 -1.60 -2.97 6.85
CA THR A 103 -0.69 -4.14 6.79
C THR A 103 -1.12 -5.24 5.82
N CYS A 104 -2.37 -5.20 5.34
CA CYS A 104 -2.88 -6.18 4.40
C CYS A 104 -4.08 -5.66 3.58
N CYS A 105 -4.41 -6.37 2.49
CA CYS A 105 -5.53 -6.11 1.61
C CYS A 105 -6.18 -7.42 1.15
N GLN A 106 -7.51 -7.44 1.02
CA GLN A 106 -8.24 -8.59 0.46
C GLN A 106 -8.13 -8.69 -1.07
N ARG A 107 -7.75 -7.61 -1.76
CA ARG A 107 -7.62 -7.62 -3.23
C ARG A 107 -6.37 -8.38 -3.63
N ASP A 108 -6.44 -9.01 -4.79
CA ASP A 108 -5.27 -9.63 -5.41
C ASP A 108 -4.31 -8.56 -5.95
N SER A 109 -3.02 -8.92 -5.95
CA SER A 109 -1.98 -8.12 -6.58
C SER A 109 -1.91 -8.41 -8.07
N LYS A 110 -1.66 -7.37 -8.86
CA LYS A 110 -1.11 -7.47 -10.21
C LYS A 110 0.22 -8.24 -10.22
N PRO A 111 0.64 -8.81 -11.36
CA PRO A 111 1.97 -9.40 -11.52
C PRO A 111 3.09 -8.41 -11.20
N PRO A 112 4.24 -8.85 -10.66
CA PRO A 112 5.34 -7.97 -10.26
C PRO A 112 5.80 -6.95 -11.29
N HIS A 113 5.92 -7.35 -12.56
CA HIS A 113 6.38 -6.47 -13.63
C HIS A 113 5.42 -5.30 -13.90
N GLU A 114 4.10 -5.52 -13.79
CA GLU A 114 3.10 -4.45 -13.92
C GLU A 114 3.13 -3.49 -12.73
N VAL A 115 3.37 -4.01 -11.52
CA VAL A 115 3.50 -3.20 -10.31
C VAL A 115 4.69 -2.26 -10.43
N ILE A 116 5.85 -2.80 -10.86
CA ILE A 116 7.08 -2.03 -11.05
C ILE A 116 6.92 -1.00 -12.17
N SER A 117 6.29 -1.38 -13.30
CA SER A 117 5.99 -0.46 -14.40
C SER A 117 5.06 0.66 -13.92
N THR A 118 4.01 0.35 -13.15
CA THR A 118 3.10 1.36 -12.60
C THR A 118 3.84 2.33 -11.68
N ALA A 119 4.66 1.84 -10.75
CA ALA A 119 5.40 2.69 -9.82
C ALA A 119 6.41 3.59 -10.55
N THR A 120 7.10 3.06 -11.56
CA THR A 120 8.04 3.81 -12.40
C THR A 120 7.33 4.88 -13.23
N ASP A 121 6.23 4.55 -13.90
CA ASP A 121 5.42 5.50 -14.68
C ASP A 121 4.93 6.67 -13.81
N LEU A 122 4.50 6.40 -12.58
CA LEU A 122 4.03 7.43 -11.64
C LEU A 122 5.17 8.36 -11.22
N LEU A 123 6.36 7.81 -10.93
CA LEU A 123 7.55 8.58 -10.63
C LEU A 123 7.97 9.46 -11.82
N GLU A 124 8.01 8.92 -13.03
CA GLU A 124 8.46 9.65 -14.21
C GLU A 124 7.50 10.77 -14.61
N ARG A 125 6.19 10.53 -14.51
CA ARG A 125 5.16 11.50 -14.91
C ARG A 125 4.80 12.50 -13.81
N ASN A 126 5.45 12.44 -12.63
CA ASN A 126 5.07 13.19 -11.42
C ASN A 126 3.57 13.03 -11.10
N GLY A 127 3.09 11.80 -11.25
CA GLY A 127 1.69 11.53 -11.57
C GLY A 127 0.91 10.82 -10.47
N PHE A 128 0.97 11.27 -9.22
CA PHE A 128 0.06 10.82 -8.17
C PHE A 128 -0.41 12.08 -7.45
N GLY A 129 -1.58 12.61 -7.85
CA GLY A 129 -2.02 14.00 -7.65
C GLY A 129 -1.87 14.56 -6.22
N PRO A 130 -1.97 15.89 -6.03
CA PRO A 130 -1.69 16.53 -4.75
C PRO A 130 -2.72 16.08 -3.72
N TYR A 131 -2.31 15.26 -2.75
CA TYR A 131 -3.17 14.88 -1.64
C TYR A 131 -2.48 15.14 -0.31
N ASP A 132 -3.20 15.87 0.55
CA ASP A 132 -2.85 16.22 1.92
C ASP A 132 -2.77 14.97 2.83
N MET A 133 -1.84 15.03 3.79
CA MET A 133 -1.65 14.14 4.94
C MET A 133 -1.04 12.72 4.71
N LEU A 134 0.27 12.74 4.44
CA LEU A 134 1.42 11.92 4.89
C LEU A 134 1.31 10.43 5.31
N THR A 135 0.18 9.90 5.77
CA THR A 135 0.11 8.52 6.31
C THR A 135 -0.70 7.60 5.39
N ASN A 136 -1.90 8.03 5.00
CA ASN A 136 -2.76 7.22 4.12
C ASN A 136 -2.32 7.27 2.64
N ASN A 137 -1.64 8.35 2.21
CA ASN A 137 -1.35 8.55 0.79
C ASN A 137 -0.23 7.64 0.28
N CYS A 138 0.75 7.29 1.12
CA CYS A 138 1.80 6.33 0.75
C CYS A 138 1.25 4.90 0.66
N GLU A 139 0.33 4.51 1.56
CA GLU A 139 -0.40 3.26 1.46
C GLU A 139 -1.24 3.24 0.18
N HIS A 140 -2.02 4.28 -0.07
CA HIS A 140 -2.84 4.39 -1.28
C HIS A 140 -1.98 4.32 -2.55
N PHE A 141 -0.82 4.98 -2.58
CA PHE A 141 0.13 4.89 -3.69
C PHE A 141 0.57 3.44 -3.93
N ALA A 142 1.02 2.74 -2.90
CA ALA A 142 1.49 1.38 -3.03
C ALA A 142 0.35 0.42 -3.39
N VAL A 143 -0.83 0.57 -2.79
CA VAL A 143 -2.05 -0.19 -3.14
C VAL A 143 -2.47 0.08 -4.57
N TYR A 144 -2.40 1.32 -5.05
CA TYR A 144 -2.69 1.66 -6.44
C TYR A 144 -1.70 0.98 -7.39
N CYS A 145 -0.39 0.98 -7.08
CA CYS A 145 0.59 0.25 -7.87
C CYS A 145 0.27 -1.26 -7.92
N LYS A 146 -0.16 -1.84 -6.80
CA LYS A 146 -0.45 -3.27 -6.68
C LYS A 146 -1.77 -3.70 -7.30
N THR A 147 -2.78 -2.84 -7.33
CA THR A 147 -4.16 -3.23 -7.70
C THR A 147 -4.73 -2.45 -8.88
N GLY A 148 -4.14 -1.31 -9.24
CA GLY A 148 -4.67 -0.39 -10.25
C GLY A 148 -5.93 0.36 -9.81
N SER A 149 -6.33 0.28 -8.54
CA SER A 149 -7.51 0.95 -8.00
C SER A 149 -7.25 1.52 -6.61
N ALA A 150 -7.41 2.84 -6.46
CA ALA A 150 -7.30 3.52 -5.18
C ALA A 150 -8.60 3.43 -4.33
N ALA A 151 -9.61 2.68 -4.80
CA ALA A 151 -10.95 2.66 -4.23
C ALA A 151 -10.94 2.32 -2.72
N SER A 152 -11.60 3.20 -1.97
CA SER A 152 -11.47 3.49 -0.55
C SER A 152 -11.62 2.29 0.41
N TYR A 153 -10.80 2.30 1.46
CA TYR A 153 -10.88 1.43 2.63
C TYR A 153 -11.95 1.87 3.63
N GLN A 154 -13.21 1.95 3.21
CA GLN A 154 -14.31 2.45 4.07
C GLN A 154 -15.53 1.54 4.15
N ILE A 155 -15.39 0.23 3.91
CA ILE A 155 -16.49 -0.70 4.18
C ILE A 155 -15.93 -1.99 4.78
N ALA A 156 -15.57 -1.93 6.07
CA ALA A 156 -15.41 -3.10 6.92
C ALA A 156 -15.57 -2.79 8.43
N HIS A 157 -15.67 -1.51 8.82
CA HIS A 157 -15.72 -1.11 10.24
C HIS A 157 -17.00 -0.34 10.60
N HIS A 158 -18.14 -0.72 10.00
CA HIS A 158 -19.47 -0.50 10.57
C HIS A 158 -20.04 -1.83 11.11
N ILE A 159 -19.21 -2.63 11.77
CA ILE A 159 -19.70 -3.55 12.79
C ILE A 159 -19.46 -2.82 14.12
N GLU A 160 -20.25 -1.78 14.36
CA GLU A 160 -20.48 -1.37 15.75
C GLU A 160 -21.04 -2.60 16.45
N GLY A 161 -20.43 -2.95 17.58
CA GLY A 161 -20.76 -4.14 18.32
C GLY A 161 -22.26 -4.19 18.59
N VAL A 162 -22.94 -5.17 17.99
CA VAL A 162 -24.14 -5.72 18.60
C VAL A 162 -23.65 -6.39 19.88
N ILE A 163 -23.71 -5.62 20.97
CA ILE A 163 -23.53 -6.11 22.33
C ILE A 163 -24.44 -7.33 22.45
N ALA A 164 -23.84 -8.49 22.68
CA ALA A 164 -24.56 -9.70 22.99
C ALA A 164 -25.29 -9.51 24.32
N THR A 165 -26.51 -8.97 24.29
CA THR A 165 -27.41 -8.98 25.45
C THR A 165 -28.36 -10.16 25.33
N GLY A 166 -27.93 -11.29 25.87
CA GLY A 166 -28.81 -12.33 26.42
C GLY A 166 -29.52 -13.27 25.43
N PRO A 167 -30.02 -14.40 25.96
CA PRO A 167 -30.59 -15.47 25.15
C PRO A 167 -32.05 -15.18 24.80
N ALA A 168 -32.29 -14.39 23.76
CA ALA A 168 -33.58 -14.37 23.05
C ALA A 168 -33.48 -13.69 21.68
N GLY A 169 -33.40 -14.51 20.62
CA GLY A 169 -34.03 -14.28 19.31
C GLY A 169 -33.68 -13.01 18.51
N MET A 170 -32.94 -13.17 17.41
CA MET A 170 -33.49 -13.27 16.04
C MET A 170 -32.37 -13.20 15.00
N LEU A 171 -32.39 -14.14 14.06
CA LEU A 171 -31.52 -14.18 12.89
C LEU A 171 -31.90 -13.04 11.93
N ALA A 172 -31.09 -11.98 11.88
CA ALA A 172 -31.09 -11.06 10.74
C ALA A 172 -29.87 -11.37 9.88
N GLY A 173 -30.07 -12.22 8.85
CA GLY A 173 -29.08 -12.42 7.81
C GLY A 173 -28.89 -11.11 7.05
N ALA A 174 -27.77 -10.42 7.31
CA ALA A 174 -27.37 -9.28 6.51
C ALA A 174 -26.82 -9.77 5.17
N THR A 175 -27.63 -9.67 4.12
CA THR A 175 -27.15 -9.82 2.74
C THR A 175 -26.20 -8.66 2.44
N VAL A 176 -24.90 -8.95 2.38
CA VAL A 176 -23.90 -7.98 1.92
C VAL A 176 -24.00 -7.89 0.40
N ALA A 177 -24.63 -6.82 -0.09
CA ALA A 177 -24.59 -6.48 -1.51
C ALA A 177 -23.16 -5.99 -1.86
N VAL A 178 -22.40 -6.82 -2.57
CA VAL A 178 -21.12 -6.43 -3.17
C VAL A 178 -21.41 -5.60 -4.42
N ALA A 179 -21.40 -4.28 -4.29
CA ALA A 179 -21.42 -3.40 -5.46
C ALA A 179 -19.98 -3.23 -5.99
N CYS A 180 -19.55 -4.14 -6.87
CA CYS A 180 -18.37 -3.91 -7.72
C CYS A 180 -18.73 -2.87 -8.79
N GLY A 181 -18.54 -1.59 -8.48
CA GLY A 181 -18.63 -0.50 -9.46
C GLY A 181 -17.43 -0.55 -10.41
N VAL A 182 -17.59 -1.17 -11.59
CA VAL A 182 -16.64 -1.06 -12.70
C VAL A 182 -16.86 0.28 -13.40
N SER A 183 -16.02 1.27 -13.11
CA SER A 183 -15.97 2.50 -13.89
C SER A 183 -15.14 2.27 -15.16
N LYS A 184 -15.82 2.26 -16.31
CA LYS A 184 -15.25 2.07 -17.65
C LYS A 184 -14.18 3.13 -17.97
N GLY A 185 -13.14 2.68 -18.69
CA GLY A 185 -11.94 3.42 -19.03
C GLY A 185 -12.15 4.75 -19.75
N VAL A 186 -11.21 5.67 -19.50
CA VAL A 186 -11.04 6.92 -20.23
C VAL A 186 -10.50 6.59 -21.63
N ARG A 187 -11.21 7.09 -22.64
CA ARG A 187 -10.87 6.98 -24.06
C ARG A 187 -9.56 7.74 -24.35
N LYS A 188 -8.65 7.09 -25.10
CA LYS A 188 -7.55 7.78 -25.79
C LYS A 188 -8.14 8.73 -26.83
N THR A 189 -7.86 10.02 -26.71
CA THR A 189 -8.01 10.96 -27.83
C THR A 189 -6.72 10.93 -28.63
N SER A 190 -6.80 10.41 -29.86
CA SER A 190 -5.81 10.63 -30.91
C SER A 190 -5.80 12.10 -31.31
N SER A 191 -4.63 12.73 -31.39
CA SER A 191 -4.42 13.95 -32.15
C SER A 191 -3.28 13.72 -33.13
N SER A 192 -3.66 13.68 -34.40
CA SER A 192 -2.83 13.81 -35.59
C SER A 192 -2.03 15.12 -35.58
N TRP A 193 -0.73 15.06 -35.85
CA TRP A 193 0.03 15.94 -36.75
C TRP A 193 1.22 15.14 -37.27
#